data_AF-A0A8X6LXR3-F1
#
_entry.id   AF-A0A8X6LXR3-F1
#
_cell.length_a   1.000
_cell.length_b   1.000
_cell.length_c   1.000
_cell.angle_alpha   90.00
_cell.angle_beta   90.00
_cell.angle_gamma   90.00
#
_symmetry.space_group_name_H-M   'P 1'
#
loop_
_entity.id
_entity.type
_entity.pdbx_description
1 polymer ?
#
loop_
_entity_poly.entity_id
_entity_poly.type
_entity_poly.pdbx_seq_one_letter_code
_entity_poly.pdbx_strand_id
1 'polypeptide(L)' 'VYFSDVLCIIPVKKTKTLAQILRHKRFKVTQGTPCLIVTVRGSKFDEFYRKKNIVLEE' A
#
# COMPACT_ATOMS: atom_id res chain seq x y z
N VAL A 1 -4.21 3.28 -3.96
CA VAL A 1 -4.25 2.14 -3.02
C VAL A 1 -2.82 1.79 -2.68
N TYR A 2 -2.54 1.57 -1.40
CA TYR A 2 -1.25 1.13 -0.89
C TYR A 2 -1.45 -0.13 -0.04
N PHE A 3 -0.40 -0.92 0.11
CA PHE A 3 -0.23 -1.75 1.30
C PHE A 3 1.02 -1.27 2.05
N SER A 4 1.04 -1.48 3.35
CA SER A 4 2.17 -1.13 4.21
C SER A 4 2.98 -2.36 4.56
N ASP A 5 4.30 -2.21 4.52
CA ASP A 5 5.26 -3.03 5.25
C ASP A 5 5.67 -2.27 6.53
N VAL A 6 6.50 -2.86 7.40
CA VAL A 6 6.87 -2.31 8.72
C VAL A 6 7.38 -0.87 8.66
N LEU A 7 8.04 -0.46 7.56
CA LEU A 7 8.72 0.83 7.45
C LEU A 7 8.30 1.67 6.23
N CYS A 8 7.46 1.13 5.34
CA CYS A 8 7.19 1.77 4.06
C CYS A 8 5.79 1.47 3.56
N ILE A 9 5.31 2.33 2.67
CA ILE A 9 4.09 2.13 1.90
C ILE A 9 4.46 1.82 0.46
N ILE A 10 3.77 0.86 -0.13
CA ILE A 10 3.99 0.41 -1.50
C ILE A 10 2.71 0.68 -2.29
N PRO A 11 2.75 1.55 -3.32
CA PRO A 11 1.60 1.81 -4.16
C PRO A 11 1.26 0.58 -5.01
N VAL A 12 -0.03 0.28 -5.07
CA VAL A 12 -0.55 -0.81 -5.90
C VAL A 12 -0.93 -0.26 -7.26
N LYS A 13 -0.32 -0.80 -8.33
CA LYS A 13 -0.74 -0.52 -9.71
C LYS A 13 -2.17 -1.03 -9.94
N LYS A 14 -3.03 -0.21 -10.53
CA LYS A 14 -4.46 -0.52 -10.79
C LYS A 14 -4.68 -1.79 -11.62
N THR A 15 -3.67 -2.22 -12.36
CA THR A 15 -3.70 -3.43 -13.20
C THR A 15 -3.44 -4.72 -12.43
N LYS A 16 -2.94 -4.67 -11.17
CA LYS A 16 -2.70 -5.87 -10.36
C LYS A 16 -4.01 -6.39 -9.78
N THR A 17 -4.23 -7.70 -9.93
CA THR A 17 -5.28 -8.45 -9.23
C THR A 17 -4.95 -8.59 -7.75
N LEU A 18 -5.97 -8.86 -6.91
CA LEU A 18 -5.76 -9.13 -5.48
C LEU A 18 -4.76 -10.28 -5.26
N ALA A 19 -4.88 -11.38 -6.00
CA ALA A 19 -3.96 -12.52 -5.90
C ALA A 19 -2.49 -12.13 -6.18
N GLN A 20 -2.25 -11.25 -7.15
CA GLN A 20 -0.90 -10.73 -7.43
C GLN A 20 -0.38 -9.82 -6.32
N ILE A 21 -1.26 -9.05 -5.67
CA ILE A 21 -0.90 -8.19 -4.52
C ILE A 21 -0.52 -9.06 -3.32
N LEU A 22 -1.32 -10.09 -3.00
CA LEU A 22 -1.08 -10.97 -1.85
C LEU A 22 0.19 -11.82 -1.99
N ARG A 23 0.63 -12.12 -3.21
CA ARG A 23 1.89 -12.82 -3.49
C ARG A 23 3.13 -11.91 -3.42
N HIS A 24 2.95 -10.61 -3.24
CA HIS A 24 4.08 -9.68 -3.17
C HIS A 24 4.94 -9.99 -1.93
N LYS A 25 6.27 -10.07 -2.10
CA LYS A 25 7.21 -10.52 -1.05
C LYS A 25 7.14 -9.73 0.27
N ARG A 26 6.76 -8.46 0.21
CA ARG A 26 6.58 -7.56 1.37
C ARG A 26 5.15 -7.49 1.89
N PHE A 27 4.18 -8.11 1.22
CA PHE A 27 2.81 -8.10 1.69
C PHE A 27 2.69 -9.05 2.89
N LYS A 28 2.15 -8.56 4.00
CA LYS A 28 1.88 -9.36 5.19
C LYS A 28 0.39 -9.34 5.49
N VAL A 29 -0.18 -10.53 5.68
CA VAL A 29 -1.58 -10.70 6.09
C VAL A 29 -1.62 -10.64 7.61
N THR A 30 -2.43 -9.75 8.16
CA THR A 30 -2.56 -9.54 9.60
C THR A 30 -3.79 -10.28 10.09
N GLN A 31 -3.63 -11.20 11.05
CA GLN A 31 -4.75 -11.98 11.63
C GLN A 31 -5.63 -12.68 10.57
N GLY A 32 -5.00 -13.22 9.52
CA GLY A 32 -5.72 -13.89 8.43
C GLY A 32 -6.48 -12.96 7.47
N THR A 33 -6.41 -11.64 7.66
CA THR A 33 -7.13 -10.66 6.84
C THR A 33 -6.16 -9.70 6.12
N PRO A 34 -6.26 -9.54 4.79
CA PRO A 34 -5.45 -8.58 4.07
C PRO A 34 -5.92 -7.15 4.34
N CYS A 35 -4.99 -6.24 4.62
CA CYS A 35 -5.27 -4.83 4.84
C CYS A 35 -4.69 -3.96 3.72
N LEU A 36 -5.49 -3.00 3.25
CA LEU A 36 -5.09 -2.04 2.22
C LEU A 36 -5.46 -0.64 2.68
N ILE A 37 -4.67 0.34 2.25
CA ILE A 37 -4.93 1.76 2.48
C ILE A 37 -5.43 2.38 1.17
N VAL A 38 -6.57 3.07 1.23
CA VAL A 38 -7.16 3.76 0.08
C VAL A 38 -7.13 5.26 0.33
N THR A 39 -6.59 6.01 -0.63
CA THR A 39 -6.53 7.47 -0.60
C THR A 39 -7.00 8.04 -1.94
N VAL A 40 -7.40 9.31 -1.93
CA VAL A 40 -7.61 10.10 -3.14
C VAL A 40 -6.31 10.81 -3.48
N ARG A 41 -5.75 10.55 -4.67
CA ARG A 41 -4.48 11.15 -5.11
C ARG A 41 -4.57 12.68 -5.07
N GLY A 42 -3.60 13.33 -4.43
CA GLY A 42 -3.55 14.80 -4.31
C GLY A 42 -4.51 15.39 -3.26
N SER A 43 -5.21 14.56 -2.49
CA SER A 43 -5.88 15.04 -1.28
C SER A 43 -4.85 15.41 -0.21
N LYS A 44 -5.21 16.34 0.69
CA LYS A 44 -4.36 16.69 1.84
C LYS A 44 -3.94 15.46 2.66
N PHE A 45 -4.83 14.47 2.77
CA PHE A 45 -4.54 13.22 3.45
C PHE A 45 -3.49 12.39 2.71
N ASP A 46 -3.62 12.22 1.39
CA ASP A 46 -2.66 11.47 0.58
C ASP A 46 -1.26 12.10 0.63
N GLU A 47 -1.18 13.43 0.51
CA GLU A 47 0.09 14.15 0.62
C GLU A 47 0.74 13.99 1.99
N PHE A 48 -0.04 14.17 3.06
CA PHE A 48 0.43 13.97 4.42
C PHE A 48 0.89 12.53 4.66
N TYR A 49 0.10 11.56 4.21
CA TYR A 49 0.37 10.14 4.39
C TYR A 49 1.65 9.71 3.66
N ARG A 50 1.85 10.17 2.42
CA ARG A 50 3.10 9.94 1.66
C ARG A 50 4.30 10.67 2.24
N LYS A 51 4.13 11.83 2.88
CA LYS A 51 5.23 12.54 3.58
C LYS A 51 5.64 11.83 4.87
N LYS A 52 4.69 11.20 5.57
CA LYS A 52 4.93 10.49 6.83
C LYS A 52 5.56 9.10 6.66
N ASN A 53 5.45 8.50 5.48
CA ASN A 53 5.91 7.14 5.21
C ASN A 53 6.94 7.12 4.07
N ILE A 54 7.89 6.20 4.12
CA ILE A 54 8.78 5.94 2.99
C ILE A 54 7.94 5.30 1.87
N VAL A 55 7.92 5.92 0.69
CA VAL A 55 7.23 5.36 -0.48
C VAL A 55 8.23 4.55 -1.30
N LEU A 56 7.98 3.24 -1.43
CA LEU A 56 8.76 2.37 -2.31
C LEU A 56 7.97 2.14 -3.60
N GLU A 57 8.38 2.79 -4.68
CA GLU A 57 7.82 2.59 -6.01
C GLU A 57 8.45 1.32 -6.64
N GLU A 58 7.61 0.47 -7.24
CA GLU A 58 8.00 -0.69 -8.07
C GLU A 58 7.62 -0.50 -9.55
#